data_AF-A0A399EVY1-F1
#
_entry.id   AF-A0A399EVY1-F1
#
_cell.length_a   1.000
_cell.length_b   1.000
_cell.length_c   1.000
_cell.angle_alpha   90.00
_cell.angle_beta   90.00
_cell.angle_gamma   90.00
#
_symmetry.space_group_name_H-M   'P 1'
#
loop_
_entity.id
_entity.type
_entity.pdbx_description
1 polymer ?
#
loop_
_entity_poly.entity_id
_entity_poly.type
_entity_poly.pdbx_seq_one_letter_code
_entity_poly.pdbx_strand_id
1 'polypeptide(L)'
;MVSAPALHFRTTYLKQTADRNETHDEAKLFPPLPPHAAEHPLPHRLVADLGTLGDALEPRSRPDHPASTPSLVEVATIAHLSLGFSRYEPADRYPYHRPAPAPRCKGTTELYFFTRGGDLPPGLYRYDPRRHSLASTPCAAFAPLVWELLERRPGLGGGWLLTTLPQRLRSIYGDFAARLCLLAAGHAAAQVCTVSGALGRPLRCTFEGLPEFTWPPLEEMPVCWLLEDSPPVRVVPGGTLGHDLREVIYARHSAGGPNGVWPVPQPQSRESVAVFEQVIRAIPGRGWAVHALILRAEGFDPGVYRWDAVSQGLRLQAELPASSEWHRALFMPPGFQARNCSTVWFVSGDTAPIHRHGMGAFRAVHTTAGAVAHYLSLAAAASGLFARPSLSFDEAYVDRLLGLERTSHAALYQVLVGKDRPCTLAVPLML
;
A
#
# COMPACT_ATOMS: atom_id res chain seq x y z
N MET A 1 1.51 15.79 23.33
CA MET A 1 1.20 15.53 21.91
C MET A 1 2.36 16.01 21.07
N VAL A 2 2.79 15.23 20.07
CA VAL A 2 3.92 15.59 19.19
C VAL A 2 3.39 16.34 17.96
N SER A 3 4.05 17.42 17.53
CA SER A 3 3.68 18.15 16.31
C SER A 3 4.03 17.34 15.05
N ALA A 4 3.38 17.62 13.91
CA ALA A 4 3.63 16.87 12.67
C ALA A 4 5.09 16.98 12.19
N PRO A 5 5.74 18.17 12.22
CA PRO A 5 7.17 18.28 11.92
C PRO A 5 8.05 17.45 12.86
N ALA A 6 7.78 17.50 14.17
CA ALA A 6 8.57 16.77 15.15
C ALA A 6 8.39 15.26 15.00
N LEU A 7 7.16 14.79 14.75
CA LEU A 7 6.87 13.38 14.49
C LEU A 7 7.54 12.93 13.19
N HIS A 8 7.44 13.71 12.11
CA HIS A 8 8.12 13.42 10.85
C HIS A 8 9.62 13.32 11.03
N PHE A 9 10.26 14.30 11.66
CA PHE A 9 11.69 14.28 11.91
C PHE A 9 12.11 13.06 12.75
N ARG A 10 11.38 12.76 13.83
CA ARG A 10 11.66 11.60 14.70
C ARG A 10 11.52 10.27 13.96
N THR A 11 10.46 10.11 13.18
CA THR A 11 10.14 8.86 12.46
C THR A 11 10.87 8.70 11.13
N THR A 12 11.55 9.75 10.67
CA THR A 12 12.34 9.75 9.42
C THR A 12 13.82 9.68 9.74
N TYR A 13 14.36 10.64 10.48
CA TYR A 13 15.81 10.77 10.67
C TYR A 13 16.30 10.24 12.02
N LEU A 14 15.42 10.08 13.02
CA LEU A 14 15.77 9.55 14.34
C LEU A 14 15.10 8.22 14.67
N LYS A 15 14.64 7.45 13.66
CA LYS A 15 13.92 6.19 13.90
C LYS A 15 14.71 5.14 14.70
N GLN A 16 16.04 5.26 14.73
CA GLN A 16 16.92 4.41 15.54
C GLN A 16 16.86 4.75 17.03
N THR A 17 16.47 5.98 17.38
CA THR A 17 16.30 6.44 18.76
C THR A 17 14.85 6.34 19.24
N ALA A 18 13.96 5.77 18.42
CA ALA A 18 12.58 5.55 18.81
C ALA A 18 12.55 4.62 20.03
N ASP A 19 11.83 5.02 21.08
CA ASP A 19 11.60 4.17 22.23
C ASP A 19 10.85 2.91 21.78
N ARG A 20 11.49 1.75 21.94
CA ARG A 20 10.96 0.42 21.56
C ARG A 20 10.47 -0.35 22.77
N ASN A 21 10.23 0.31 23.90
CA ASN A 21 9.66 -0.31 25.09
C ASN A 21 8.47 -1.20 24.69
N GLU A 22 8.69 -2.52 24.74
CA GLU A 22 7.73 -3.53 24.35
C GLU A 22 6.54 -3.44 25.32
N THR A 23 5.50 -2.69 24.97
CA THR A 23 4.27 -2.69 25.78
C THR A 23 3.51 -3.97 25.48
N HIS A 24 3.33 -4.84 26.47
CA HIS A 24 2.79 -6.19 26.31
C HIS A 24 1.30 -6.28 25.93
N ASP A 25 0.57 -5.16 25.83
CA ASP A 25 -0.81 -5.15 25.35
C ASP A 25 -0.86 -5.23 23.82
N GLU A 26 -0.63 -6.43 23.27
CA GLU A 26 -0.84 -6.68 21.84
C GLU A 26 -2.33 -6.57 21.50
N ALA A 27 -2.69 -5.51 20.78
CA ALA A 27 -4.01 -5.42 20.15
C ALA A 27 -4.23 -6.64 19.24
N LYS A 28 -5.38 -7.31 19.39
CA LYS A 28 -5.73 -8.48 18.58
C LYS A 28 -5.69 -8.14 17.09
N LEU A 29 -5.07 -9.01 16.30
CA LEU A 29 -5.08 -8.96 14.83
C LEU A 29 -6.50 -8.85 14.25
N PHE A 30 -7.46 -9.43 14.95
CA PHE A 30 -8.88 -9.40 14.60
C PHE A 30 -9.69 -9.17 15.88
N PRO A 31 -9.96 -7.90 16.25
CA PRO A 31 -10.78 -7.63 17.41
C PRO A 31 -12.15 -8.32 17.26
N PRO A 32 -12.71 -8.88 18.33
CA PRO A 32 -14.06 -9.46 18.27
C PRO A 32 -15.05 -8.41 17.76
N LEU A 33 -16.07 -8.87 17.06
CA LEU A 33 -17.20 -8.01 16.71
C LEU A 33 -17.90 -7.58 18.00
N PRO A 34 -18.41 -6.34 18.09
CA PRO A 34 -19.29 -5.93 19.17
C PRO A 34 -20.47 -6.91 19.30
N PRO A 35 -20.95 -7.23 20.52
CA PRO A 35 -21.98 -8.26 20.73
C PRO A 35 -23.29 -8.05 19.97
N HIS A 36 -23.58 -6.83 19.55
CA HIS A 36 -24.80 -6.45 18.81
C HIS A 36 -24.55 -6.13 17.34
N ALA A 37 -23.34 -6.36 16.83
CA ALA A 37 -23.03 -6.20 15.42
C ALA A 37 -23.77 -7.27 14.61
N ALA A 38 -24.63 -6.83 13.69
CA ALA A 38 -25.24 -7.72 12.71
C ALA A 38 -24.17 -8.14 11.71
N GLU A 39 -24.01 -9.44 11.50
CA GLU A 39 -23.06 -9.98 10.55
C GLU A 39 -23.75 -10.32 9.22
N HIS A 40 -23.18 -9.85 8.12
CA HIS A 40 -23.66 -10.07 6.77
C HIS A 40 -22.61 -10.88 6.00
N PRO A 41 -22.80 -12.20 5.81
CA PRO A 41 -21.87 -13.02 5.03
C PRO A 41 -21.74 -12.49 3.60
N LEU A 42 -20.51 -12.47 3.07
CA LEU A 42 -20.26 -12.10 1.68
C LEU A 42 -20.31 -13.32 0.77
N PRO A 43 -20.74 -13.18 -0.50
CA PRO A 43 -20.69 -14.26 -1.47
C PRO A 43 -19.27 -14.82 -1.65
N HIS A 44 -19.09 -16.13 -1.49
CA HIS A 44 -17.80 -16.79 -1.76
C HIS A 44 -17.43 -16.74 -3.25
N ARG A 45 -18.42 -16.74 -4.14
CA ARG A 45 -18.20 -16.63 -5.58
C ARG A 45 -17.85 -15.19 -5.95
N LEU A 46 -16.57 -14.93 -6.17
CA LEU A 46 -16.05 -13.64 -6.62
C LEU A 46 -16.27 -13.45 -8.14
N VAL A 47 -16.14 -12.21 -8.63
CA VAL A 47 -16.18 -11.90 -10.07
C VAL A 47 -15.05 -12.66 -10.77
N ALA A 48 -15.42 -13.58 -11.68
CA ALA A 48 -14.46 -14.53 -12.27
C ALA A 48 -13.36 -13.85 -13.08
N ASP A 49 -13.76 -13.00 -14.03
CA ASP A 49 -12.85 -12.30 -14.94
C ASP A 49 -12.62 -10.86 -14.46
N LEU A 50 -11.37 -10.59 -14.04
CA LEU A 50 -10.91 -9.25 -13.66
C LEU A 50 -10.10 -8.59 -14.78
N GLY A 51 -9.93 -9.25 -15.91
CA GLY A 51 -9.05 -8.80 -16.98
C GLY A 51 -7.59 -8.72 -16.54
N THR A 52 -6.87 -7.78 -17.13
CA THR A 52 -5.42 -7.67 -16.99
C THR A 52 -5.01 -6.58 -16.00
N LEU A 53 -3.74 -6.62 -15.56
CA LEU A 53 -3.15 -5.55 -14.77
C LEU A 53 -3.24 -4.20 -15.51
N GLY A 54 -3.08 -4.18 -16.84
CA GLY A 54 -3.25 -2.96 -17.63
C GLY A 54 -4.66 -2.37 -17.53
N ASP A 55 -5.69 -3.22 -17.65
CA ASP A 55 -7.09 -2.79 -17.53
C ASP A 55 -7.40 -2.19 -16.15
N ALA A 56 -6.77 -2.73 -15.11
CA ALA A 56 -6.93 -2.26 -13.74
C ALA A 56 -6.25 -0.92 -13.45
N LEU A 57 -5.11 -0.66 -14.08
CA LEU A 57 -4.30 0.55 -13.88
C LEU A 57 -4.77 1.73 -14.74
N GLU A 58 -5.35 1.45 -15.90
CA GLU A 58 -5.95 2.44 -16.79
C GLU A 58 -7.46 2.18 -16.97
N PRO A 59 -8.24 2.19 -15.87
CA PRO A 59 -9.63 1.74 -15.89
C PRO A 59 -10.47 2.67 -16.76
N ARG A 60 -11.19 2.05 -17.70
CA ARG A 60 -12.18 2.75 -18.53
C ARG A 60 -13.53 2.72 -17.79
N SER A 61 -14.08 3.89 -17.49
CA SER A 61 -15.45 3.99 -17.01
C SER A 61 -16.38 3.34 -18.04
N ARG A 62 -17.15 2.33 -17.63
CA ARG A 62 -18.15 1.72 -18.51
C ARG A 62 -19.34 2.69 -18.64
N PRO A 63 -19.78 3.05 -19.86
CA PRO A 63 -20.88 3.98 -20.05
C PRO A 63 -22.21 3.51 -19.43
N ASP A 64 -22.37 2.19 -19.23
CA ASP A 64 -23.61 1.57 -18.74
C ASP A 64 -23.64 1.29 -17.22
N HIS A 65 -22.64 1.75 -16.46
CA HIS A 65 -22.72 1.72 -15.00
C HIS A 65 -23.15 3.12 -14.50
N PRO A 66 -24.45 3.35 -14.23
CA PRO A 66 -24.85 4.53 -13.49
C PRO A 66 -24.13 4.54 -12.13
N ALA A 67 -24.16 5.67 -11.41
CA ALA A 67 -23.68 5.81 -10.04
C ALA A 67 -24.52 4.98 -9.04
N SER A 68 -24.65 3.68 -9.29
CA SER A 68 -25.34 2.69 -8.47
C SER A 68 -24.37 2.09 -7.48
N THR A 69 -24.86 1.81 -6.27
CA THR A 69 -24.16 1.05 -5.24
C THR A 69 -23.55 -0.24 -5.83
N PRO A 70 -22.30 -0.62 -5.49
CA PRO A 70 -21.74 -1.89 -5.94
C PRO A 70 -22.58 -3.06 -5.43
N SER A 71 -22.72 -4.09 -6.25
CA SER A 71 -23.35 -5.35 -5.85
C SER A 71 -22.55 -6.04 -4.74
N LEU A 72 -23.20 -6.90 -3.95
CA LEU A 72 -22.50 -7.66 -2.90
C LEU A 72 -21.35 -8.53 -3.43
N VAL A 73 -21.43 -9.02 -4.68
CA VAL A 73 -20.35 -9.80 -5.32
C VAL A 73 -19.14 -8.92 -5.63
N GLU A 74 -19.35 -7.68 -6.08
CA GLU A 74 -18.25 -6.72 -6.30
C GLU A 74 -17.63 -6.29 -4.97
N VAL A 75 -18.44 -6.02 -3.95
CA VAL A 75 -17.98 -5.73 -2.58
C VAL A 75 -17.14 -6.89 -2.03
N ALA A 76 -17.61 -8.14 -2.19
CA ALA A 76 -16.87 -9.34 -1.81
C ALA A 76 -15.52 -9.46 -2.53
N THR A 77 -15.53 -9.23 -3.85
CA THR A 77 -14.34 -9.30 -4.71
C THR A 77 -13.31 -8.26 -4.29
N ILE A 78 -13.71 -7.00 -4.14
CA ILE A 78 -12.84 -5.91 -3.71
C ILE A 78 -12.28 -6.18 -2.31
N ALA A 79 -13.12 -6.56 -1.35
CA ALA A 79 -12.68 -6.79 0.03
C ALA A 79 -11.71 -7.98 0.13
N HIS A 80 -12.03 -9.12 -0.50
CA HIS A 80 -11.18 -10.31 -0.44
C HIS A 80 -9.85 -10.11 -1.14
N LEU A 81 -9.85 -9.62 -2.38
CA LEU A 81 -8.63 -9.41 -3.14
C LEU A 81 -7.81 -8.21 -2.66
N SER A 82 -8.28 -7.47 -1.66
CA SER A 82 -7.51 -6.38 -1.03
C SER A 82 -6.97 -6.73 0.34
N LEU A 83 -7.84 -7.11 1.27
CA LEU A 83 -7.49 -7.38 2.67
C LEU A 83 -7.98 -8.74 3.18
N GLY A 84 -8.48 -9.60 2.28
CA GLY A 84 -8.70 -11.02 2.57
C GLY A 84 -7.40 -11.79 2.75
N PHE A 85 -7.51 -13.02 3.24
CA PHE A 85 -6.37 -13.93 3.25
C PHE A 85 -6.09 -14.44 1.83
N SER A 86 -4.83 -14.37 1.44
CA SER A 86 -4.36 -14.79 0.10
C SER A 86 -3.38 -15.96 0.17
N ARG A 87 -2.71 -16.13 1.30
CA ARG A 87 -1.68 -17.16 1.49
C ARG A 87 -1.49 -17.50 2.96
N TYR A 88 -1.24 -18.77 3.23
CA TYR A 88 -0.90 -19.31 4.53
C TYR A 88 0.48 -19.96 4.50
N GLU A 89 1.36 -19.56 5.42
CA GLU A 89 2.74 -20.05 5.54
C GLU A 89 2.94 -20.62 6.95
N PRO A 90 2.69 -21.93 7.19
CA PRO A 90 2.66 -22.52 8.54
C PRO A 90 4.00 -22.44 9.28
N ALA A 91 5.11 -22.32 8.55
CA ALA A 91 6.46 -22.22 9.12
C ALA A 91 6.87 -20.77 9.44
N ASP A 92 6.09 -19.76 9.04
CA ASP A 92 6.37 -18.36 9.35
C ASP A 92 5.78 -17.99 10.73
N ARG A 93 6.50 -17.12 11.45
CA ARG A 93 6.00 -16.49 12.68
C ARG A 93 4.70 -15.72 12.45
N TYR A 94 4.49 -15.21 11.24
CA TYR A 94 3.29 -14.48 10.85
C TYR A 94 2.59 -15.16 9.67
N PRO A 95 1.84 -16.25 9.93
CA PRO A 95 1.50 -17.23 8.90
C PRO A 95 0.39 -16.79 7.96
N TYR A 96 -0.39 -15.74 8.27
CA TYR A 96 -1.50 -15.29 7.44
C TYR A 96 -1.12 -14.05 6.65
N HIS A 97 -1.12 -14.16 5.32
CA HIS A 97 -0.76 -13.07 4.41
C HIS A 97 -1.96 -12.55 3.62
N ARG A 98 -1.92 -11.25 3.34
CA ARG A 98 -2.91 -10.53 2.56
C ARG A 98 -2.29 -9.98 1.27
N PRO A 99 -3.11 -9.63 0.26
CA PRO A 99 -2.66 -8.95 -0.95
C PRO A 99 -1.92 -7.65 -0.65
N ALA A 100 -2.48 -6.77 0.18
CA ALA A 100 -1.74 -5.62 0.69
C ALA A 100 -0.77 -6.03 1.81
N PRO A 101 0.54 -5.72 1.70
CA PRO A 101 1.50 -6.01 2.76
C PRO A 101 1.25 -5.16 3.99
N ALA A 102 1.60 -5.70 5.16
CA ALA A 102 1.61 -4.97 6.42
C ALA A 102 2.90 -5.28 7.19
N PRO A 103 3.45 -4.32 7.96
CA PRO A 103 4.59 -4.57 8.84
C PRO A 103 4.33 -5.78 9.73
N ARG A 104 5.23 -6.78 9.66
CA ARG A 104 5.13 -8.05 10.42
C ARG A 104 3.81 -8.80 10.23
N CYS A 105 3.10 -8.60 9.11
CA CYS A 105 1.73 -9.07 8.89
C CYS A 105 0.77 -8.77 10.08
N LYS A 106 1.06 -7.72 10.88
CA LYS A 106 0.20 -7.31 12.00
C LYS A 106 -1.10 -6.64 11.54
N GLY A 107 -1.29 -6.48 10.23
CA GLY A 107 -2.53 -6.05 9.59
C GLY A 107 -3.13 -4.79 10.23
N THR A 108 -2.41 -3.67 10.30
CA THR A 108 -2.87 -2.47 11.01
C THR A 108 -4.07 -1.79 10.40
N THR A 109 -4.33 -2.05 9.12
CA THR A 109 -5.39 -1.40 8.34
C THR A 109 -6.67 -2.21 8.39
N GLU A 110 -7.78 -1.54 8.72
CA GLU A 110 -9.13 -2.11 8.61
C GLU A 110 -9.84 -1.48 7.40
N LEU A 111 -10.73 -2.26 6.79
CA LEU A 111 -11.51 -1.86 5.63
C LEU A 111 -12.98 -1.81 6.00
N TYR A 112 -13.58 -0.65 5.82
CA TYR A 112 -15.01 -0.45 6.02
C TYR A 112 -15.68 -0.13 4.69
N PHE A 113 -16.80 -0.77 4.43
CA PHE A 113 -17.72 -0.44 3.34
C PHE A 113 -18.86 0.40 3.91
N PHE A 114 -19.18 1.53 3.27
CA PHE A 114 -20.37 2.29 3.58
C PHE A 114 -21.27 2.41 2.36
N THR A 115 -22.57 2.45 2.60
CA THR A 115 -23.56 2.54 1.53
C THR A 115 -24.81 3.31 1.97
N ARG A 116 -25.46 3.97 1.01
CA ARG A 116 -26.80 4.56 1.15
C ARG A 116 -27.92 3.52 1.04
N GLY A 117 -27.60 2.27 0.73
CA GLY A 117 -28.55 1.21 0.50
C GLY A 117 -28.27 0.43 -0.79
N GLY A 118 -29.03 -0.63 -1.02
CA GLY A 118 -28.86 -1.57 -2.12
C GLY A 118 -29.06 -2.98 -1.59
N ASP A 119 -28.11 -3.87 -1.88
CA ASP A 119 -28.08 -5.23 -1.32
C ASP A 119 -27.87 -5.27 0.21
N LEU A 120 -27.40 -4.15 0.79
CA LEU A 120 -27.28 -3.95 2.23
C LEU A 120 -28.12 -2.74 2.66
N PRO A 121 -28.63 -2.73 3.91
CA PRO A 121 -29.19 -1.52 4.50
C PRO A 121 -28.18 -0.35 4.48
N PRO A 122 -28.65 0.90 4.56
CA PRO A 122 -27.76 2.04 4.71
C PRO A 122 -26.94 1.90 6.00
N GLY A 123 -25.63 2.13 5.93
CA GLY A 123 -24.77 1.99 7.10
C GLY A 123 -23.28 1.87 6.79
N LEU A 124 -22.52 1.57 7.85
CA LEU A 124 -21.08 1.36 7.84
C LEU A 124 -20.75 -0.05 8.34
N TYR A 125 -20.01 -0.79 7.54
CA TYR A 125 -19.75 -2.21 7.73
C TYR A 125 -18.25 -2.49 7.71
N ARG A 126 -17.73 -3.13 8.75
CA ARG A 126 -16.33 -3.56 8.82
C ARG A 126 -16.17 -4.92 8.16
N TYR A 127 -15.17 -5.07 7.29
CA TYR A 127 -14.83 -6.36 6.70
C TYR A 127 -14.09 -7.27 7.69
N ASP A 128 -14.59 -8.48 7.95
CA ASP A 128 -13.89 -9.54 8.69
C ASP A 128 -13.35 -10.59 7.71
N PRO A 129 -12.03 -10.62 7.45
CA PRO A 129 -11.44 -11.54 6.49
C PRO A 129 -11.43 -13.01 6.97
N ARG A 130 -11.66 -13.28 8.27
CA ARG A 130 -11.71 -14.66 8.79
C ARG A 130 -13.00 -15.37 8.42
N ARG A 131 -14.08 -14.61 8.38
CA ARG A 131 -15.43 -15.10 8.09
C ARG A 131 -15.90 -14.76 6.69
N HIS A 132 -15.12 -13.92 5.97
CA HIS A 132 -15.52 -13.32 4.71
C HIS A 132 -16.91 -12.69 4.82
N SER A 133 -17.04 -11.73 5.74
CA SER A 133 -18.31 -11.11 6.10
C SER A 133 -18.14 -9.61 6.34
N LEU A 134 -19.26 -8.90 6.30
CA LEU A 134 -19.40 -7.50 6.68
C LEU A 134 -20.15 -7.42 8.00
N ALA A 135 -19.50 -6.91 9.03
CA ALA A 135 -20.12 -6.69 10.31
C ALA A 135 -20.60 -5.24 10.45
N SER A 136 -21.88 -5.05 10.74
CA SER A 136 -22.41 -3.74 11.07
C SER A 136 -21.69 -3.24 12.31
N THR A 137 -21.03 -2.09 12.17
CA THR A 137 -20.35 -1.50 13.31
C THR A 137 -21.39 -0.68 14.07
N PRO A 138 -21.51 -0.81 15.41
CA PRO A 138 -22.33 0.12 16.18
C PRO A 138 -21.93 1.53 15.79
N CYS A 139 -22.93 2.30 15.36
CA CYS A 139 -22.85 3.52 14.58
C CYS A 139 -22.20 4.73 15.31
N ALA A 140 -21.19 4.54 16.16
CA ALA A 140 -20.72 5.58 17.07
C ALA A 140 -19.42 6.29 16.61
N ALA A 141 -18.33 5.56 16.29
CA ALA A 141 -17.03 6.22 16.13
C ALA A 141 -16.85 6.95 14.78
N PHE A 142 -17.23 6.32 13.66
CA PHE A 142 -17.01 6.87 12.31
C PHE A 142 -18.29 7.22 11.56
N ALA A 143 -19.47 6.88 12.11
CA ALA A 143 -20.73 7.18 11.43
C ALA A 143 -20.96 8.68 11.19
N PRO A 144 -20.63 9.61 12.13
CA PRO A 144 -20.75 11.03 11.87
C PRO A 144 -19.93 11.48 10.64
N LEU A 145 -18.71 10.94 10.48
CA LEU A 145 -17.86 11.24 9.33
C LEU A 145 -18.47 10.75 8.01
N VAL A 146 -19.08 9.56 8.02
CA VAL A 146 -19.77 8.99 6.85
C VAL A 146 -20.98 9.83 6.48
N TRP A 147 -21.80 10.23 7.45
CA TRP A 147 -22.98 11.07 7.18
C TRP A 147 -22.61 12.43 6.64
N GLU A 148 -21.62 13.10 7.23
CA GLU A 148 -21.12 14.39 6.74
C GLU A 148 -20.53 14.28 5.31
N LEU A 149 -19.83 13.19 5.00
CA LEU A 149 -19.34 12.93 3.64
C LEU A 149 -20.51 12.74 2.66
N LEU A 150 -21.48 11.91 3.02
CA LEU A 150 -22.64 11.63 2.18
C LEU A 150 -23.46 12.91 1.94
N GLU A 151 -23.69 13.74 2.95
CA GLU A 151 -24.36 15.04 2.81
C GLU A 151 -23.65 15.96 1.82
N ARG A 152 -22.31 16.05 1.88
CA ARG A 152 -21.51 16.82 0.91
C ARG A 152 -21.48 16.23 -0.50
N ARG A 153 -21.78 14.93 -0.63
CA ARG A 153 -21.72 14.17 -1.90
C ARG A 153 -23.07 13.47 -2.16
N PRO A 154 -24.15 14.19 -2.53
CA PRO A 154 -25.48 13.60 -2.69
C PRO A 154 -25.55 12.44 -3.70
N GLY A 155 -24.72 12.46 -4.74
CA GLY A 155 -24.65 11.41 -5.76
C GLY A 155 -23.80 10.18 -5.41
N LEU A 156 -23.18 10.14 -4.23
CA LEU A 156 -22.31 9.02 -3.83
C LEU A 156 -23.13 7.84 -3.28
N GLY A 157 -23.34 6.78 -4.05
CA GLY A 157 -24.11 5.60 -3.59
C GLY A 157 -23.46 4.85 -2.41
N GLY A 158 -22.13 4.82 -2.37
CA GLY A 158 -21.34 4.18 -1.33
C GLY A 158 -19.85 4.35 -1.60
N GLY A 159 -19.02 3.71 -0.78
CA GLY A 159 -17.57 3.75 -0.92
C GLY A 159 -16.87 3.01 0.20
N TRP A 160 -15.57 3.25 0.32
CA TRP A 160 -14.74 2.61 1.34
C TRP A 160 -14.08 3.63 2.25
N LEU A 161 -13.95 3.25 3.53
CA LEU A 161 -13.13 3.95 4.52
C LEU A 161 -12.01 2.99 4.95
N LEU A 162 -10.77 3.44 4.79
CA LEU A 162 -9.62 2.79 5.40
C LEU A 162 -9.31 3.47 6.72
N THR A 163 -9.14 2.66 7.75
CA THR A 163 -8.71 3.11 9.07
C THR A 163 -7.41 2.38 9.46
N THR A 164 -6.80 2.79 10.57
CA THR A 164 -5.67 2.07 11.13
C THR A 164 -5.81 1.93 12.65
N LEU A 165 -5.28 0.82 13.18
CA LEU A 165 -5.17 0.50 14.61
C LEU A 165 -3.70 0.55 15.05
N PRO A 166 -3.16 1.71 15.45
CA PRO A 166 -1.74 1.89 15.72
C PRO A 166 -1.22 1.05 16.88
N GLN A 167 -2.08 0.66 17.81
CA GLN A 167 -1.77 -0.18 18.97
C GLN A 167 -1.17 -1.54 18.54
N ARG A 168 -1.49 -2.03 17.34
CA ARG A 168 -0.92 -3.27 16.78
C ARG A 168 0.57 -3.18 16.45
N LEU A 169 1.13 -1.97 16.32
CA LEU A 169 2.55 -1.73 16.02
C LEU A 169 3.25 -0.85 17.05
N ARG A 170 2.53 0.02 17.76
CA ARG A 170 3.12 1.00 18.67
C ARG A 170 3.89 0.32 19.82
N SER A 171 3.43 -0.84 20.28
CA SER A 171 4.17 -1.63 21.27
C SER A 171 5.56 -2.05 20.81
N ILE A 172 5.77 -2.22 19.51
CA ILE A 172 7.04 -2.70 18.93
C ILE A 172 7.88 -1.53 18.40
N TYR A 173 7.22 -0.51 17.86
CA TYR A 173 7.84 0.54 17.06
C TYR A 173 7.72 1.94 17.65
N GLY A 174 7.03 2.12 18.78
CA GLY A 174 6.83 3.42 19.40
C GLY A 174 6.23 4.43 18.41
N ASP A 175 6.81 5.64 18.36
CA ASP A 175 6.38 6.70 17.43
C ASP A 175 6.55 6.33 15.96
N PHE A 176 7.48 5.43 15.63
CA PHE A 176 7.70 4.98 14.26
C PHE A 176 6.49 4.21 13.69
N ALA A 177 5.61 3.70 14.56
CA ALA A 177 4.37 3.07 14.14
C ALA A 177 3.47 4.01 13.32
N ALA A 178 3.53 5.33 13.51
CA ALA A 178 2.71 6.29 12.76
C ALA A 178 2.93 6.17 11.25
N ARG A 179 4.21 6.22 10.85
CA ARG A 179 4.64 6.10 9.45
C ARG A 179 4.31 4.72 8.88
N LEU A 180 4.60 3.66 9.65
CA LEU A 180 4.32 2.28 9.26
C LEU A 180 2.83 2.02 8.98
N CYS A 181 1.95 2.55 9.85
CA CYS A 181 0.50 2.40 9.70
C CYS A 181 -0.02 3.10 8.43
N LEU A 182 0.45 4.33 8.17
CA LEU A 182 0.01 5.11 7.02
C LEU A 182 0.54 4.53 5.70
N LEU A 183 1.78 4.04 5.66
CA LEU A 183 2.32 3.34 4.49
C LEU A 183 1.54 2.04 4.21
N ALA A 184 1.21 1.27 5.25
CA ALA A 184 0.38 0.06 5.11
C ALA A 184 -1.04 0.38 4.60
N ALA A 185 -1.65 1.46 5.10
CA ALA A 185 -2.94 1.93 4.59
C ALA A 185 -2.84 2.39 3.12
N GLY A 186 -1.72 3.00 2.72
CA GLY A 186 -1.43 3.31 1.32
C GLY A 186 -1.39 2.09 0.42
N HIS A 187 -0.74 1.01 0.87
CA HIS A 187 -0.76 -0.27 0.17
C HIS A 187 -2.18 -0.83 0.00
N ALA A 188 -2.98 -0.79 1.07
CA ALA A 188 -4.37 -1.23 1.01
C ALA A 188 -5.21 -0.35 0.07
N ALA A 189 -5.02 0.97 0.09
CA ALA A 189 -5.72 1.91 -0.78
C ALA A 189 -5.45 1.63 -2.26
N ALA A 190 -4.18 1.47 -2.65
CA ALA A 190 -3.81 1.13 -4.02
C ALA A 190 -4.40 -0.22 -4.45
N GLN A 191 -4.39 -1.23 -3.58
CA GLN A 191 -4.97 -2.53 -3.89
C GLN A 191 -6.48 -2.45 -4.12
N VAL A 192 -7.23 -1.76 -3.23
CA VAL A 192 -8.67 -1.56 -3.39
C VAL A 192 -8.98 -0.79 -4.68
N CYS A 193 -8.24 0.29 -4.96
CA CYS A 193 -8.38 1.04 -6.21
C CYS A 193 -8.11 0.19 -7.45
N THR A 194 -7.08 -0.67 -7.42
CA THR A 194 -6.72 -1.57 -8.53
C THR A 194 -7.84 -2.58 -8.81
N VAL A 195 -8.32 -3.28 -7.77
CA VAL A 195 -9.39 -4.27 -7.94
C VAL A 195 -10.70 -3.60 -8.37
N SER A 196 -11.03 -2.44 -7.80
CA SER A 196 -12.25 -1.70 -8.18
C SER A 196 -12.15 -1.14 -9.60
N GLY A 197 -10.97 -0.68 -10.03
CA GLY A 197 -10.70 -0.24 -11.40
C GLY A 197 -10.93 -1.36 -12.42
N ALA A 198 -10.46 -2.57 -12.12
CA ALA A 198 -10.67 -3.76 -12.94
C ALA A 198 -12.16 -4.14 -13.10
N LEU A 199 -12.98 -3.85 -12.09
CA LEU A 199 -14.44 -4.00 -12.13
C LEU A 199 -15.14 -2.87 -12.89
N GLY A 200 -14.40 -1.90 -13.45
CA GLY A 200 -14.95 -0.73 -14.13
C GLY A 200 -15.50 0.35 -13.19
N ARG A 201 -15.15 0.29 -11.89
CA ARG A 201 -15.60 1.21 -10.84
C ARG A 201 -14.37 1.94 -10.25
N PRO A 202 -13.72 2.84 -11.01
CA PRO A 202 -12.48 3.46 -10.56
C PRO A 202 -12.70 4.29 -9.29
N LEU A 203 -11.90 4.00 -8.25
CA LEU A 203 -11.92 4.73 -6.99
C LEU A 203 -10.76 5.71 -6.88
N ARG A 204 -11.00 6.85 -6.26
CA ARG A 204 -9.96 7.81 -5.86
C ARG A 204 -9.79 7.83 -4.35
N CYS A 205 -8.53 7.82 -3.93
CA CYS A 205 -8.16 8.08 -2.55
C CYS A 205 -8.29 9.58 -2.26
N THR A 206 -9.07 9.94 -1.26
CA THR A 206 -9.21 11.32 -0.78
C THR A 206 -9.14 11.40 0.75
N PHE A 207 -8.75 12.55 1.26
CA PHE A 207 -8.63 12.86 2.69
C PHE A 207 -9.68 13.89 3.14
N GLU A 208 -10.65 14.17 2.26
CA GLU A 208 -11.68 15.21 2.45
C GLU A 208 -12.42 15.04 3.77
N GLY A 209 -12.47 16.13 4.55
CA GLY A 209 -13.22 16.21 5.81
C GLY A 209 -12.79 15.23 6.89
N LEU A 210 -11.66 14.53 6.72
CA LEU A 210 -11.15 13.66 7.77
C LEU A 210 -10.53 14.52 8.87
N PRO A 211 -10.84 14.22 10.15
CA PRO A 211 -10.31 15.01 11.26
C PRO A 211 -8.79 14.96 11.30
N GLU A 212 -8.19 16.03 11.82
CA GLU A 212 -6.81 15.99 12.28
C GLU A 212 -6.68 14.96 13.41
N PHE A 213 -5.55 14.27 13.47
CA PHE A 213 -5.29 13.28 14.51
C PHE A 213 -4.14 13.73 15.39
N THR A 214 -4.10 13.22 16.61
CA THR A 214 -3.02 13.44 17.55
C THR A 214 -2.19 12.16 17.68
N TRP A 215 -0.90 12.32 17.96
CA TRP A 215 -0.01 11.18 18.18
C TRP A 215 0.58 11.18 19.60
N PRO A 216 0.53 10.04 20.31
CA PRO A 216 -0.10 8.76 19.92
C PRO A 216 -1.64 8.82 20.02
N PRO A 217 -2.38 8.18 19.10
CA PRO A 217 -3.83 8.09 19.21
C PRO A 217 -4.23 7.06 20.27
N LEU A 218 -5.34 7.32 20.95
CA LEU A 218 -5.92 6.39 21.93
C LEU A 218 -6.76 5.30 21.25
N GLU A 219 -7.34 5.59 20.09
CA GLU A 219 -8.32 4.76 19.39
C GLU A 219 -7.91 4.46 17.94
N GLU A 220 -8.77 3.75 17.23
CA GLU A 220 -8.71 3.55 15.79
C GLU A 220 -8.83 4.89 15.05
N MET A 221 -8.06 5.08 13.98
CA MET A 221 -7.95 6.36 13.30
C MET A 221 -8.36 6.23 11.82
N PRO A 222 -9.21 7.14 11.28
CA PRO A 222 -9.53 7.15 9.86
C PRO A 222 -8.33 7.67 9.05
N VAL A 223 -8.01 6.98 7.96
CA VAL A 223 -6.86 7.28 7.10
C VAL A 223 -7.29 7.94 5.80
N CYS A 224 -8.16 7.30 5.03
CA CYS A 224 -8.63 7.85 3.75
C CYS A 224 -9.97 7.26 3.34
N TRP A 225 -10.68 8.02 2.51
CA TRP A 225 -11.82 7.54 1.76
C TRP A 225 -11.38 7.04 0.39
N LEU A 226 -12.03 5.99 -0.11
CA LEU A 226 -11.90 5.53 -1.49
C LEU A 226 -13.27 5.66 -2.15
N LEU A 227 -13.42 6.68 -3.00
CA LEU A 227 -14.71 7.12 -3.53
C LEU A 227 -14.70 7.05 -5.05
N GLU A 228 -15.85 6.74 -5.63
CA GLU A 228 -16.08 7.04 -7.04
C GLU A 228 -16.17 8.56 -7.22
N ASP A 229 -15.38 9.08 -8.15
CA ASP A 229 -15.54 10.45 -8.63
C ASP A 229 -16.32 10.43 -9.95
N SER A 230 -17.15 11.45 -10.18
CA SER A 230 -17.76 11.72 -11.49
C SER A 230 -16.67 11.75 -12.58
N PRO A 231 -16.93 11.24 -13.80
CA PRO A 231 -15.91 10.58 -14.61
C PRO A 231 -14.87 11.57 -15.14
N PRO A 232 -13.58 11.38 -14.85
CA PRO A 232 -12.54 11.98 -15.66
C PRO A 232 -12.25 11.05 -16.84
N VAL A 233 -12.81 11.39 -18.00
CA VAL A 233 -12.34 10.82 -19.27
C VAL A 233 -10.96 11.39 -19.56
N ARG A 234 -9.93 10.54 -19.53
CA ARG A 234 -8.76 10.69 -20.40
C ARG A 234 -8.27 9.32 -20.86
N VAL A 235 -8.39 9.11 -22.16
CA VAL A 235 -7.73 8.06 -22.91
C VAL A 235 -6.28 8.51 -23.14
N VAL A 236 -5.32 7.67 -22.75
CA VAL A 236 -3.98 7.65 -23.33
C VAL A 236 -3.72 6.18 -23.70
N PRO A 237 -3.43 5.83 -24.97
CA PRO A 237 -2.98 4.49 -25.31
C PRO A 237 -1.48 4.39 -25.00
N GLY A 238 -1.06 3.35 -24.26
CA GLY A 238 0.38 3.23 -24.00
C GLY A 238 0.88 1.99 -23.28
N GLY A 239 0.49 0.79 -23.73
CA GLY A 239 1.09 -0.49 -23.33
C GLY A 239 0.10 -1.41 -22.64
N THR A 240 -0.25 -2.54 -23.26
CA THR A 240 -1.09 -3.55 -22.62
C THR A 240 -0.22 -4.42 -21.73
N LEU A 241 -0.22 -4.13 -20.43
CA LEU A 241 0.23 -5.08 -19.40
C LEU A 241 -0.75 -6.25 -19.37
N GLY A 242 -0.55 -7.22 -20.26
CA GLY A 242 -1.45 -8.35 -20.49
C GLY A 242 -1.40 -9.45 -19.42
N HIS A 243 -0.86 -9.17 -18.24
CA HIS A 243 -0.81 -10.13 -17.13
C HIS A 243 -2.19 -10.23 -16.48
N ASP A 244 -2.69 -11.45 -16.24
CA ASP A 244 -3.94 -11.67 -15.52
C ASP A 244 -3.87 -11.03 -14.12
N LEU A 245 -4.84 -10.15 -13.81
CA LEU A 245 -4.79 -9.38 -12.57
C LEU A 245 -4.87 -10.29 -11.34
N ARG A 246 -5.72 -11.32 -11.37
CA ARG A 246 -5.93 -12.21 -10.22
C ARG A 246 -4.65 -12.98 -9.92
N GLU A 247 -3.98 -13.49 -10.96
CA GLU A 247 -2.68 -14.16 -10.83
C GLU A 247 -1.62 -13.22 -10.25
N VAL A 248 -1.53 -11.97 -10.74
CA VAL A 248 -0.60 -10.96 -10.20
C VAL A 248 -0.85 -10.71 -8.72
N ILE A 249 -2.11 -10.59 -8.31
CA ILE A 249 -2.49 -10.35 -6.91
C ILE A 249 -2.06 -11.52 -6.01
N TYR A 250 -2.30 -12.76 -6.42
CA TYR A 250 -1.91 -13.95 -5.65
C TYR A 250 -0.40 -14.20 -5.68
N ALA A 251 0.28 -13.88 -6.79
CA ALA A 251 1.73 -13.99 -6.92
C ALA A 251 2.47 -12.96 -6.06
N ARG A 252 1.83 -11.83 -5.71
CA ARG A 252 2.48 -10.77 -4.93
C ARG A 252 2.90 -11.28 -3.54
N HIS A 253 4.19 -11.11 -3.25
CA HIS A 253 4.78 -11.49 -1.97
C HIS A 253 6.02 -10.65 -1.66
N SER A 254 6.46 -10.73 -0.40
CA SER A 254 7.62 -9.96 0.11
C SER A 254 8.82 -10.83 0.43
N ALA A 255 8.88 -11.98 -0.25
CA ALA A 255 9.77 -13.12 -0.02
C ALA A 255 9.67 -13.75 1.38
N GLY A 256 9.87 -15.07 1.43
CA GLY A 256 9.75 -15.89 2.65
C GLY A 256 11.08 -16.45 3.13
N GLY A 257 11.12 -16.93 4.38
CA GLY A 257 12.25 -17.70 4.92
C GLY A 257 12.46 -17.52 6.43
N PRO A 258 12.71 -18.60 7.20
CA PRO A 258 12.87 -18.54 8.67
C PRO A 258 14.06 -17.70 9.14
N ASN A 259 15.04 -17.42 8.27
CA ASN A 259 16.27 -16.66 8.57
C ASN A 259 16.38 -15.35 7.75
N GLY A 260 15.23 -14.79 7.34
CA GLY A 260 15.14 -13.63 6.47
C GLY A 260 15.29 -13.97 4.99
N VAL A 261 15.46 -12.97 4.13
CA VAL A 261 15.38 -13.12 2.67
C VAL A 261 16.76 -13.16 2.04
N TRP A 262 16.96 -14.18 1.20
CA TRP A 262 18.20 -14.43 0.48
C TRP A 262 17.91 -14.48 -1.01
N PRO A 263 17.82 -13.33 -1.71
CA PRO A 263 17.49 -13.32 -3.12
C PRO A 263 18.48 -14.13 -3.96
N VAL A 264 18.01 -14.69 -5.06
CA VAL A 264 18.89 -15.19 -6.13
C VAL A 264 19.47 -13.97 -6.85
N PRO A 265 20.81 -13.82 -6.96
CA PRO A 265 21.45 -12.67 -7.59
C PRO A 265 21.34 -12.74 -9.13
N GLN A 266 20.11 -12.66 -9.64
CA GLN A 266 19.79 -12.71 -11.06
C GLN A 266 19.52 -11.29 -11.58
N PRO A 267 20.00 -10.93 -12.79
CA PRO A 267 19.58 -9.69 -13.43
C PRO A 267 18.07 -9.70 -13.71
N GLN A 268 17.45 -8.54 -13.56
CA GLN A 268 16.08 -8.32 -14.04
C GLN A 268 16.10 -8.15 -15.56
N SER A 269 15.18 -8.80 -16.27
CA SER A 269 15.12 -8.67 -17.73
C SER A 269 14.69 -7.28 -18.17
N ARG A 270 15.02 -6.88 -19.40
CA ARG A 270 14.59 -5.59 -19.95
C ARG A 270 13.06 -5.46 -20.01
N GLU A 271 12.38 -6.55 -20.33
CA GLU A 271 10.91 -6.63 -20.31
C GLU A 271 10.35 -6.37 -18.90
N SER A 272 10.95 -6.99 -17.88
CA SER A 272 10.54 -6.76 -16.50
C SER A 272 10.75 -5.30 -16.08
N VAL A 273 11.85 -4.64 -16.47
CA VAL A 273 12.00 -3.20 -16.18
C VAL A 273 10.95 -2.37 -16.93
N ALA A 274 10.62 -2.73 -18.17
CA ALA A 274 9.57 -2.05 -18.93
C ALA A 274 8.18 -2.19 -18.28
N VAL A 275 7.89 -3.31 -17.61
CA VAL A 275 6.67 -3.47 -16.79
C VAL A 275 6.63 -2.45 -15.65
N PHE A 276 7.75 -2.23 -14.95
CA PHE A 276 7.83 -1.19 -13.91
C PHE A 276 7.60 0.21 -14.49
N GLU A 277 8.22 0.54 -15.63
CA GLU A 277 8.03 1.83 -16.30
C GLU A 277 6.56 2.06 -16.71
N GLN A 278 5.89 1.04 -17.24
CA GLN A 278 4.45 1.10 -17.56
C GLN A 278 3.58 1.27 -16.32
N VAL A 279 3.86 0.53 -15.25
CA VAL A 279 3.12 0.68 -13.99
C VAL A 279 3.33 2.07 -13.38
N ILE A 280 4.57 2.57 -13.34
CA ILE A 280 4.89 3.91 -12.79
C ILE A 280 4.15 5.02 -13.56
N ARG A 281 4.05 4.90 -14.89
CA ARG A 281 3.29 5.83 -15.73
C ARG A 281 1.82 5.92 -15.34
N ALA A 282 1.21 4.80 -14.95
CA ALA A 282 -0.20 4.72 -14.60
C ALA A 282 -0.51 5.13 -13.15
N ILE A 283 0.51 5.34 -12.30
CA ILE A 283 0.29 5.71 -10.89
C ILE A 283 -0.42 7.08 -10.82
N PRO A 284 -1.57 7.18 -10.13
CA PRO A 284 -2.31 8.43 -10.06
C PRO A 284 -1.65 9.46 -9.12
N GLY A 285 -2.02 10.72 -9.36
CA GLY A 285 -1.66 11.83 -8.47
C GLY A 285 -0.30 12.47 -8.80
N ARG A 286 0.19 13.28 -7.86
CA ARG A 286 1.41 14.09 -7.98
C ARG A 286 2.03 14.27 -6.59
N GLY A 287 3.19 14.90 -6.52
CA GLY A 287 3.90 15.14 -5.24
C GLY A 287 4.72 13.95 -4.75
N TRP A 288 4.91 12.94 -5.60
CA TRP A 288 5.79 11.80 -5.40
C TRP A 288 6.80 11.71 -6.55
N ALA A 289 7.91 11.01 -6.32
CA ALA A 289 8.87 10.62 -7.34
C ALA A 289 9.41 9.21 -7.03
N VAL A 290 9.85 8.51 -8.08
CA VAL A 290 10.39 7.15 -7.98
C VAL A 290 11.83 7.15 -8.49
N HIS A 291 12.69 6.50 -7.73
CA HIS A 291 14.12 6.31 -8.02
C HIS A 291 14.44 4.83 -7.97
N ALA A 292 15.34 4.35 -8.82
CA ALA A 292 15.78 2.97 -8.89
C ALA A 292 17.29 2.89 -8.72
N LEU A 293 17.75 2.23 -7.67
CA LEU A 293 19.10 1.69 -7.60
C LEU A 293 19.08 0.39 -8.41
N ILE A 294 19.56 0.45 -9.64
CA ILE A 294 19.72 -0.72 -10.49
C ILE A 294 21.03 -1.40 -10.11
N LEU A 295 20.94 -2.57 -9.47
CA LEU A 295 22.10 -3.38 -9.11
C LEU A 295 22.48 -4.31 -10.26
N ARG A 296 21.46 -4.86 -10.96
CA ARG A 296 21.61 -5.76 -12.10
C ARG A 296 20.31 -5.80 -12.91
N ALA A 297 20.33 -5.24 -14.11
CA ALA A 297 19.25 -5.36 -15.08
C ALA A 297 19.79 -5.36 -16.51
N GLU A 298 19.17 -6.13 -17.39
CA GLU A 298 19.54 -6.18 -18.80
C GLU A 298 19.29 -4.83 -19.48
N GLY A 299 20.29 -4.35 -20.23
CA GLY A 299 20.22 -3.07 -20.94
C GLY A 299 20.36 -1.83 -20.05
N PHE A 300 20.81 -1.99 -18.80
CA PHE A 300 21.12 -0.88 -17.90
C PHE A 300 22.48 -1.08 -17.23
N ASP A 301 23.29 -0.03 -17.20
CA ASP A 301 24.46 0.00 -16.34
C ASP A 301 24.05 0.08 -14.86
N PRO A 302 24.77 -0.56 -13.93
CA PRO A 302 24.51 -0.39 -12.51
C PRO A 302 24.60 1.08 -12.10
N GLY A 303 23.55 1.61 -11.46
CA GLY A 303 23.49 3.04 -11.13
C GLY A 303 22.23 3.44 -10.38
N VAL A 304 22.19 4.71 -10.00
CA VAL A 304 21.00 5.38 -9.44
C VAL A 304 20.28 6.06 -10.58
N TYR A 305 19.04 5.65 -10.81
CA TYR A 305 18.16 6.17 -11.85
C TYR A 305 16.97 6.87 -11.23
N ARG A 306 16.44 7.87 -11.93
CA ARG A 306 15.16 8.49 -11.61
C ARG A 306 14.19 8.34 -12.76
N TRP A 307 12.94 8.07 -12.42
CA TRP A 307 11.86 8.13 -13.39
C TRP A 307 11.66 9.56 -13.88
N ASP A 308 11.75 9.76 -15.19
CA ASP A 308 11.42 11.02 -15.85
C ASP A 308 10.06 10.90 -16.54
N ALA A 309 9.07 11.62 -16.02
CA ALA A 309 7.73 11.64 -16.58
C ALA A 309 7.66 12.31 -17.97
N VAL A 310 8.65 13.12 -18.37
CA VAL A 310 8.65 13.74 -19.70
C VAL A 310 9.08 12.73 -20.75
N SER A 311 10.23 12.07 -20.55
CA SER A 311 10.72 11.05 -21.48
C SER A 311 10.14 9.65 -21.26
N GLN A 312 9.31 9.46 -20.23
CA GLN A 312 8.62 8.20 -19.91
C GLN A 312 9.59 7.03 -19.76
N GLY A 313 10.71 7.26 -19.08
CA GLY A 313 11.78 6.29 -18.88
C GLY A 313 12.70 6.62 -17.71
N LEU A 314 13.54 5.66 -17.35
CA LEU A 314 14.58 5.84 -16.33
C LEU A 314 15.80 6.61 -16.86
N ARG A 315 16.24 7.62 -16.10
CA ARG A 315 17.43 8.43 -16.39
C ARG A 315 18.50 8.22 -15.32
N LEU A 316 19.71 7.87 -15.75
CA LEU A 316 20.87 7.75 -14.86
C LEU A 316 21.17 9.11 -14.22
N GLN A 317 21.29 9.13 -12.90
CA GLN A 317 21.60 10.32 -12.12
C GLN A 317 22.98 10.26 -11.47
N ALA A 318 23.36 9.07 -10.99
CA ALA A 318 24.63 8.85 -10.30
C ALA A 318 25.05 7.38 -10.44
N GLU A 319 26.33 7.12 -10.20
CA GLU A 319 26.84 5.76 -10.02
C GLU A 319 26.28 5.12 -8.74
N LEU A 320 26.39 3.80 -8.62
CA LEU A 320 26.07 3.13 -7.36
C LEU A 320 27.06 3.55 -6.26
N PRO A 321 26.60 3.62 -4.99
CA PRO A 321 27.49 3.74 -3.85
C PRO A 321 28.58 2.67 -3.83
N ALA A 322 29.74 3.01 -3.29
CA ALA A 322 30.80 2.03 -3.05
C ALA A 322 30.27 0.89 -2.16
N SER A 323 30.77 -0.33 -2.35
CA SER A 323 30.30 -1.52 -1.62
C SER A 323 30.41 -1.41 -0.09
N SER A 324 31.33 -0.56 0.40
CA SER A 324 31.47 -0.19 1.81
C SER A 324 30.28 0.61 2.35
N GLU A 325 29.57 1.35 1.50
CA GLU A 325 28.46 2.25 1.86
C GLU A 325 27.08 1.60 1.76
N TRP A 326 26.98 0.37 1.24
CA TRP A 326 25.69 -0.28 0.99
C TRP A 326 24.86 -0.49 2.26
N HIS A 327 25.50 -0.62 3.42
CA HIS A 327 24.80 -0.69 4.71
C HIS A 327 24.07 0.62 5.07
N ARG A 328 24.41 1.75 4.46
CA ARG A 328 23.70 3.03 4.61
C ARG A 328 22.64 3.19 3.54
N ALA A 329 23.01 2.89 2.29
CA ALA A 329 22.09 2.93 1.15
C ALA A 329 20.90 1.97 1.31
N LEU A 330 21.12 0.81 1.94
CA LEU A 330 20.13 -0.27 2.04
C LEU A 330 19.81 -0.70 3.48
N PHE A 331 20.40 -0.08 4.52
CA PHE A 331 20.36 -0.47 5.96
C PHE A 331 19.56 -1.73 6.27
N MET A 332 20.18 -2.89 6.14
CA MET A 332 19.50 -4.16 6.36
C MET A 332 19.73 -4.69 7.78
N PRO A 333 18.69 -5.15 8.51
CA PRO A 333 18.90 -5.97 9.70
C PRO A 333 19.56 -7.31 9.33
N PRO A 334 20.15 -8.02 10.31
CA PRO A 334 20.65 -9.38 10.10
C PRO A 334 19.60 -10.28 9.43
N GLY A 335 20.04 -11.11 8.48
CA GLY A 335 19.19 -12.06 7.77
C GLY A 335 18.63 -11.60 6.41
N PHE A 336 18.97 -10.41 5.91
CA PHE A 336 18.55 -9.98 4.58
C PHE A 336 19.73 -9.60 3.68
N GLN A 337 19.86 -10.24 2.52
CA GLN A 337 20.93 -9.96 1.54
C GLN A 337 20.45 -9.05 0.41
N ALA A 338 20.24 -7.76 0.70
CA ALA A 338 19.77 -6.79 -0.30
C ALA A 338 20.71 -6.64 -1.49
N ARG A 339 21.98 -6.99 -1.31
CA ARG A 339 23.00 -7.05 -2.36
C ARG A 339 22.63 -7.97 -3.52
N ASN A 340 21.80 -8.98 -3.24
CA ASN A 340 21.36 -9.96 -4.24
C ASN A 340 20.05 -9.56 -4.93
N CYS A 341 19.42 -8.45 -4.54
CA CYS A 341 18.28 -7.90 -5.26
C CYS A 341 18.68 -7.47 -6.67
N SER A 342 17.75 -7.47 -7.63
CA SER A 342 18.00 -6.93 -8.96
C SER A 342 17.97 -5.41 -8.96
N THR A 343 16.96 -4.86 -8.28
CA THR A 343 16.71 -3.43 -8.17
C THR A 343 16.25 -3.08 -6.75
N VAL A 344 16.54 -1.85 -6.32
CA VAL A 344 15.98 -1.27 -5.11
C VAL A 344 15.33 0.05 -5.46
N TRP A 345 14.03 0.13 -5.24
CA TRP A 345 13.24 1.31 -5.59
C TRP A 345 13.03 2.19 -4.38
N PHE A 346 13.19 3.49 -4.53
CA PHE A 346 12.85 4.48 -3.52
C PHE A 346 11.68 5.32 -3.99
N VAL A 347 10.73 5.50 -3.09
CA VAL A 347 9.64 6.48 -3.23
C VAL A 347 10.01 7.70 -2.43
N SER A 348 10.16 8.85 -3.09
CA SER A 348 10.28 10.15 -2.42
C SER A 348 9.01 10.97 -2.60
N GLY A 349 8.76 11.92 -1.70
CA GLY A 349 7.59 12.79 -1.78
C GLY A 349 7.81 14.13 -1.11
N ASP A 350 7.02 15.12 -1.52
CA ASP A 350 7.06 16.48 -0.98
C ASP A 350 6.59 16.52 0.49
N THR A 351 7.51 16.87 1.40
CA THR A 351 7.25 16.92 2.84
C THR A 351 7.02 18.34 3.36
N ALA A 352 7.23 19.38 2.54
CA ALA A 352 6.92 20.76 2.94
C ALA A 352 5.46 20.96 3.41
N PRO A 353 4.45 20.27 2.84
CA PRO A 353 3.08 20.31 3.36
C PRO A 353 2.96 19.87 4.83
N ILE A 354 3.80 18.98 5.34
CA ILE A 354 3.75 18.51 6.73
C ILE A 354 4.00 19.68 7.71
N HIS A 355 4.92 20.58 7.34
CA HIS A 355 5.20 21.79 8.12
C HIS A 355 4.09 22.83 8.04
N ARG A 356 3.39 22.92 6.90
CA ARG A 356 2.36 23.93 6.64
C ARG A 356 0.96 23.52 7.09
N HIS A 357 0.65 22.22 7.03
CA HIS A 357 -0.72 21.70 7.14
C HIS A 357 -0.85 20.58 8.18
N GLY A 358 0.18 20.31 8.98
CA GLY A 358 0.06 19.45 10.15
C GLY A 358 -0.15 17.96 9.85
N MET A 359 -0.94 17.29 10.69
CA MET A 359 -1.04 15.83 10.68
C MET A 359 -1.86 15.32 9.49
N GLY A 360 -2.80 16.09 8.96
CA GLY A 360 -3.48 15.78 7.70
C GLY A 360 -2.49 15.63 6.53
N ALA A 361 -1.51 16.52 6.40
CA ALA A 361 -0.45 16.38 5.39
C ALA A 361 0.49 15.21 5.69
N PHE A 362 0.83 14.97 6.97
CA PHE A 362 1.60 13.79 7.36
C PHE A 362 0.90 12.49 6.93
N ARG A 363 -0.41 12.39 7.15
CA ARG A 363 -1.27 11.29 6.69
C ARG A 363 -1.24 11.14 5.18
N ALA A 364 -1.48 12.22 4.45
CA ALA A 364 -1.56 12.19 2.99
C ALA A 364 -0.24 11.77 2.33
N VAL A 365 0.88 12.35 2.77
CA VAL A 365 2.21 12.08 2.20
C VAL A 365 2.62 10.61 2.37
N HIS A 366 2.47 10.06 3.58
CA HIS A 366 2.87 8.67 3.84
C HIS A 366 1.88 7.66 3.24
N THR A 367 0.57 7.94 3.24
CA THR A 367 -0.42 7.09 2.56
C THR A 367 -0.15 7.04 1.06
N THR A 368 0.19 8.18 0.45
CA THR A 368 0.55 8.23 -0.98
C THR A 368 1.82 7.42 -1.26
N ALA A 369 2.86 7.56 -0.43
CA ALA A 369 4.09 6.79 -0.61
C ALA A 369 3.87 5.27 -0.52
N GLY A 370 2.99 4.82 0.37
CA GLY A 370 2.59 3.42 0.47
C GLY A 370 1.84 2.93 -0.77
N ALA A 371 0.95 3.77 -1.32
CA ALA A 371 0.23 3.45 -2.55
C ALA A 371 1.18 3.30 -3.75
N VAL A 372 2.13 4.22 -3.92
CA VAL A 372 3.17 4.13 -4.97
C VAL A 372 4.00 2.85 -4.83
N ALA A 373 4.45 2.52 -3.61
CA ALA A 373 5.21 1.30 -3.33
C ALA A 373 4.40 0.02 -3.63
N HIS A 374 3.07 0.07 -3.50
CA HIS A 374 2.21 -1.05 -3.84
C HIS A 374 2.14 -1.31 -5.34
N TYR A 375 2.03 -0.25 -6.15
CA TYR A 375 2.09 -0.39 -7.60
C TYR A 375 3.42 -1.01 -8.06
N LEU A 376 4.55 -0.57 -7.48
CA LEU A 376 5.85 -1.23 -7.70
C LEU A 376 5.83 -2.71 -7.29
N SER A 377 5.07 -3.06 -6.25
CA SER A 377 4.91 -4.45 -5.81
C SER A 377 4.09 -5.30 -6.78
N LEU A 378 3.07 -4.71 -7.43
CA LEU A 378 2.31 -5.36 -8.51
C LEU A 378 3.17 -5.55 -9.77
N ALA A 379 4.00 -4.55 -10.12
CA ALA A 379 4.96 -4.66 -11.23
C ALA A 379 5.97 -5.81 -11.00
N ALA A 380 6.46 -5.95 -9.77
CA ALA A 380 7.33 -7.06 -9.38
C ALA A 380 6.61 -8.42 -9.53
N ALA A 381 5.38 -8.52 -9.02
CA ALA A 381 4.59 -9.74 -9.08
C ALA A 381 4.28 -10.16 -10.53
N ALA A 382 3.90 -9.21 -11.39
CA ALA A 382 3.71 -9.43 -12.82
C ALA A 382 4.99 -9.92 -13.53
N SER A 383 6.16 -9.56 -13.00
CA SER A 383 7.47 -10.03 -13.47
C SER A 383 7.95 -11.33 -12.82
N GLY A 384 7.16 -11.96 -11.95
CA GLY A 384 7.57 -13.15 -11.19
C GLY A 384 8.71 -12.90 -10.19
N LEU A 385 8.79 -11.66 -9.67
CA LEU A 385 9.74 -11.18 -8.66
C LEU A 385 9.00 -10.88 -7.35
N PHE A 386 9.71 -10.99 -6.22
CA PHE A 386 9.19 -10.46 -4.97
C PHE A 386 9.36 -8.95 -4.90
N ALA A 387 8.52 -8.30 -4.10
CA ALA A 387 8.72 -6.92 -3.66
C ALA A 387 8.59 -6.84 -2.15
N ARG A 388 9.65 -6.38 -1.49
CA ARG A 388 9.69 -6.18 -0.04
C ARG A 388 9.80 -4.70 0.31
N PRO A 389 8.66 -4.05 0.58
CA PRO A 389 8.63 -2.73 1.17
C PRO A 389 9.35 -2.73 2.52
N SER A 390 10.19 -1.72 2.75
CA SER A 390 11.03 -1.62 3.94
C SER A 390 11.28 -0.15 4.29
N LEU A 391 11.53 0.11 5.56
CA LEU A 391 12.04 1.40 6.03
C LEU A 391 13.40 1.25 6.68
N SER A 392 14.15 0.23 6.26
CA SER A 392 15.48 -0.03 6.77
C SER A 392 16.49 0.53 5.76
N PHE A 393 16.70 1.86 5.80
CA PHE A 393 17.76 2.60 5.08
C PHE A 393 18.19 3.82 5.93
N ASP A 394 19.34 4.45 5.65
CA ASP A 394 19.73 5.74 6.26
C ASP A 394 19.12 6.87 5.44
N GLU A 395 18.02 7.48 5.92
CA GLU A 395 17.28 8.52 5.19
C GLU A 395 18.16 9.69 4.77
N ALA A 396 19.01 10.21 5.65
CA ALA A 396 19.86 11.36 5.34
C ALA A 396 20.91 11.02 4.28
N TYR A 397 21.44 9.80 4.31
CA TYR A 397 22.32 9.30 3.26
C TYR A 397 21.59 9.10 1.93
N VAL A 398 20.40 8.50 1.95
CA VAL A 398 19.60 8.27 0.74
C VAL A 398 19.14 9.59 0.13
N ASP A 399 18.74 10.58 0.95
CA ASP A 399 18.39 11.92 0.46
C ASP A 399 19.58 12.56 -0.27
N ARG A 400 20.83 12.36 0.18
CA ARG A 400 22.03 12.77 -0.58
C ARG A 400 22.18 12.02 -1.89
N LEU A 401 22.13 10.70 -1.82
CA LEU A 401 22.33 9.83 -2.97
C LEU A 401 21.33 10.13 -4.10
N LEU A 402 20.08 10.46 -3.73
CA LEU A 402 19.00 10.79 -4.66
C LEU A 402 18.94 12.29 -5.01
N GLY A 403 19.84 13.12 -4.48
CA GLY A 403 19.90 14.56 -4.74
C GLY A 403 18.72 15.37 -4.17
N LEU A 404 18.15 14.93 -3.04
CA LEU A 404 16.95 15.50 -2.43
C LEU A 404 17.24 16.57 -1.37
N GLU A 405 18.45 16.65 -0.81
CA GLU A 405 18.79 17.56 0.32
C GLU A 405 18.48 19.05 0.06
N ARG A 406 18.45 19.49 -1.20
CA ARG A 406 18.17 20.88 -1.60
C ARG A 406 16.76 21.06 -2.14
N THR A 407 15.87 20.11 -1.89
CA THR A 407 14.48 20.11 -2.36
C THR A 407 13.53 20.01 -1.17
N SER A 408 12.22 20.09 -1.43
CA SER A 408 11.21 19.80 -0.42
C SER A 408 10.87 18.31 -0.31
N HIS A 409 11.52 17.45 -1.10
CA HIS A 409 11.29 16.02 -1.08
C HIS A 409 12.20 15.31 -0.08
N ALA A 410 11.70 14.22 0.50
CA ALA A 410 12.50 13.27 1.28
C ALA A 410 12.21 11.84 0.83
N ALA A 411 13.14 10.92 1.03
CA ALA A 411 12.95 9.49 0.81
C ALA A 411 11.97 8.90 1.84
N LEU A 412 10.79 8.51 1.38
CA LEU A 412 9.69 8.08 2.23
C LEU A 412 9.55 6.57 2.34
N TYR A 413 10.01 5.81 1.35
CA TYR A 413 9.90 4.35 1.39
C TYR A 413 10.91 3.68 0.45
N GLN A 414 11.35 2.46 0.77
CA GLN A 414 12.11 1.62 -0.15
C GLN A 414 11.36 0.32 -0.47
N VAL A 415 11.53 -0.20 -1.68
CA VAL A 415 11.01 -1.50 -2.13
C VAL A 415 12.16 -2.30 -2.72
N LEU A 416 12.53 -3.37 -2.04
CA LEU A 416 13.58 -4.30 -2.46
C LEU A 416 12.95 -5.31 -3.44
N VAL A 417 13.53 -5.46 -4.63
CA VAL A 417 12.97 -6.31 -5.69
C VAL A 417 14.01 -7.33 -6.15
N GLY A 418 13.59 -8.58 -6.30
CA GLY A 418 14.48 -9.61 -6.80
C GLY A 418 13.79 -10.96 -6.97
N LYS A 419 14.58 -11.96 -7.35
CA LYS A 419 14.10 -13.33 -7.48
C LYS A 419 14.17 -14.01 -6.12
N ASP A 420 13.03 -14.53 -5.66
CA ASP A 420 12.96 -15.25 -4.39
C ASP A 420 13.62 -16.63 -4.52
N ARG A 421 14.09 -17.17 -3.38
CA ARG A 421 14.48 -18.57 -3.28
C ARG A 421 13.28 -19.35 -2.75
N PRO A 422 12.79 -20.39 -3.44
CA PRO A 422 11.74 -21.23 -2.87
C PRO A 422 12.30 -21.97 -1.65
N CYS A 423 11.87 -21.57 -0.45
CA CYS A 423 12.39 -22.13 0.80
C CYS A 423 11.33 -22.37 1.88
N THR A 424 10.07 -22.00 1.65
CA THR A 424 8.95 -22.27 2.55
C THR A 424 7.74 -22.85 1.82
N LEU A 425 7.04 -23.77 2.48
CA LEU A 425 5.73 -24.23 2.03
C LEU A 425 4.74 -23.07 2.18
N ALA A 426 4.17 -22.62 1.08
CA ALA A 426 3.13 -21.60 1.06
C ALA A 426 1.87 -22.16 0.41
N VAL A 427 0.76 -22.11 1.13
CA VAL A 427 -0.54 -22.58 0.67
C VAL A 427 -1.34 -21.36 0.20
N PRO A 428 -1.68 -21.26 -1.09
CA PRO A 428 -2.56 -20.19 -1.56
C PRO A 428 -3.96 -20.36 -0.94
N LEU A 429 -4.54 -19.27 -0.49
CA LEU A 429 -5.92 -19.22 0.03
C LEU A 429 -6.77 -18.49 -1.00
N MET A 430 -7.37 -19.26 -1.91
CA MET A 430 -8.27 -18.73 -2.96
C MET A 430 -9.72 -19.03 -2.58
N LEU A 431 -10.61 -18.06 -2.81
CA LEU A 431 -12.07 -18.23 -2.69
C LEU A 431 -12.71 -18.59 -4.03
#